data_AF-A0A5R9L527-F1
#
_entry.id   AF-A0A5R9L527-F1
#
_cell.length_a   1.000
_cell.length_b   1.000
_cell.length_c   1.000
_cell.angle_alpha   90.00
_cell.angle_beta   90.00
_cell.angle_gamma   90.00
#
_symmetry.space_group_name_H-M   'P 1'
#
loop_
_entity.id
_entity.type
_entity.pdbx_description
1 polymer ?
#
loop_
_entity_poly.entity_id
_entity_poly.type
_entity_poly.pdbx_seq_one_letter_code
_entity_poly.pdbx_strand_id
1 'polypeptide(L)'
;MTALILYVLLWLWDNRTFDSITKANERKLQAEQAYTSKEFARSAELYNQITYGSIFSDPAARLNLAHSFYNLGNKKQALVHYELLSDIENSAIASIANCQIALIKVAQKDTAGALTNLKTALKREPGNTLARTNYIILKKAFSGQEQPSDIQSRKEKSEQQAITQNQQSQQQPQPEGRDVADDIKKEELLKSLKAMNMSEDQARAILDAMKSNESQYIYQLRRKQYNKMTRQKDEIEW
;
A
#
# COMPACT_ATOMS: atom_id res chain seq x y z
N MET A 1 37.46 -36.73 15.64
CA MET A 1 36.31 -36.28 16.46
C MET A 1 35.83 -34.87 16.11
N THR A 2 36.70 -33.87 16.02
CA THR A 2 36.35 -32.46 15.69
C THR A 2 35.43 -32.30 14.48
N ALA A 3 35.73 -32.95 13.34
CA ALA A 3 34.89 -32.89 12.14
C ALA A 3 33.46 -33.42 12.38
N LEU A 4 33.30 -34.50 13.15
CA LEU A 4 31.98 -35.08 13.46
C LEU A 4 31.16 -34.15 14.36
N ILE A 5 31.79 -33.50 15.33
CA ILE A 5 31.16 -32.44 16.14
C ILE A 5 30.72 -31.27 15.25
N LEU A 6 31.55 -30.87 14.28
CA LEU A 6 31.25 -29.77 13.36
C LEU A 6 30.10 -30.12 12.39
N TYR A 7 30.03 -31.36 11.89
CA TYR A 7 28.88 -31.85 11.11
C TYR A 7 27.59 -31.92 11.95
N VAL A 8 27.66 -32.37 13.20
CA VAL A 8 26.50 -32.37 14.12
C VAL A 8 26.03 -30.94 14.42
N LEU A 9 26.94 -29.99 14.61
CA LEU A 9 26.60 -28.57 14.82
C LEU A 9 25.97 -27.94 13.57
N LEU A 10 26.50 -28.22 12.37
CA LEU A 10 25.91 -27.76 11.11
C LEU A 10 24.51 -28.37 10.89
N TRP A 11 24.33 -29.65 11.18
CA TRP A 11 23.03 -30.32 11.07
C TRP A 11 22.00 -29.78 12.06
N LEU A 12 22.41 -29.49 13.31
CA LEU A 12 21.56 -28.84 14.31
C LEU A 12 21.25 -27.37 13.99
N TRP A 13 22.14 -26.68 13.28
CA TRP A 13 21.90 -25.32 12.77
C TRP A 13 20.85 -25.36 11.65
N ASP A 14 21.08 -26.17 10.62
CA ASP A 14 20.26 -26.25 9.41
C ASP A 14 18.81 -26.68 9.71
N ASN A 15 18.65 -27.69 10.57
CA ASN A 15 17.34 -28.22 10.95
C ASN A 15 16.52 -27.27 11.86
N ARG A 16 17.14 -26.21 12.41
CA ARG A 16 16.45 -25.18 13.22
C ARG A 16 15.83 -24.08 12.37
N THR A 17 16.30 -23.91 11.13
CA THR A 17 15.91 -22.81 10.24
C THR A 17 14.56 -23.01 9.56
N PHE A 18 14.21 -24.25 9.17
CA PHE A 18 12.98 -24.56 8.42
C PHE A 18 11.68 -24.20 9.17
N ASP A 19 11.63 -24.46 10.48
CA ASP A 19 10.49 -24.13 11.34
C ASP A 19 10.21 -22.62 11.41
N SER A 20 11.25 -21.78 11.29
CA SER A 20 11.12 -20.33 11.36
C SER A 20 10.38 -19.73 10.16
N ILE A 21 10.61 -20.25 8.95
CA ILE A 21 10.00 -19.75 7.71
C ILE A 21 8.53 -20.14 7.65
N THR A 22 8.20 -21.39 7.98
CA THR A 22 6.82 -21.88 8.04
C THR A 22 6.00 -21.06 9.04
N LYS A 23 6.52 -20.85 10.26
CA LYS A 23 5.86 -20.01 11.28
C LYS A 23 5.77 -18.54 10.91
N ALA A 24 6.71 -17.99 10.15
CA ALA A 24 6.61 -16.62 9.64
C ALA A 24 5.50 -16.49 8.58
N ASN A 25 5.39 -17.45 7.67
CA ASN A 25 4.34 -17.48 6.64
C ASN A 25 2.95 -17.73 7.25
N GLU A 26 2.85 -18.61 8.24
CA GLU A 26 1.61 -18.83 9.00
C GLU A 26 1.13 -17.54 9.68
N ARG A 27 2.04 -16.84 10.40
CA ARG A 27 1.73 -15.54 11.00
C ARG A 27 1.29 -14.50 9.96
N LYS A 28 1.88 -14.47 8.76
CA LYS A 28 1.45 -13.56 7.68
C LYS A 28 0.00 -13.82 7.29
N LEU A 29 -0.36 -15.09 7.06
CA LEU A 29 -1.72 -15.49 6.71
C LEU A 29 -2.72 -15.14 7.83
N GLN A 30 -2.38 -15.45 9.08
CA GLN A 30 -3.20 -15.08 10.24
C GLN A 30 -3.35 -13.55 10.38
N ALA A 31 -2.30 -12.78 10.09
CA ALA A 31 -2.33 -11.31 10.14
C ALA A 31 -3.20 -10.71 9.02
N GLU A 32 -3.16 -11.27 7.80
CA GLU A 32 -4.08 -10.91 6.70
C GLU A 32 -5.53 -11.24 7.04
N GLN A 33 -5.79 -12.40 7.64
CA GLN A 33 -7.13 -12.78 8.10
C GLN A 33 -7.63 -11.84 9.20
N ALA A 34 -6.81 -11.53 10.20
CA ALA A 34 -7.16 -10.54 11.23
C ALA A 34 -7.44 -9.16 10.63
N TYR A 35 -6.63 -8.71 9.66
CA TYR A 35 -6.84 -7.41 8.99
C TYR A 35 -8.16 -7.36 8.23
N THR A 36 -8.48 -8.41 7.46
CA THR A 36 -9.74 -8.49 6.69
C THR A 36 -10.97 -8.63 7.59
N SER A 37 -10.83 -9.28 8.75
CA SER A 37 -11.84 -9.32 9.82
C SER A 37 -11.95 -8.01 10.63
N LYS A 38 -11.15 -6.97 10.31
CA LYS A 38 -11.04 -5.70 11.04
C LYS A 38 -10.48 -5.82 12.48
N GLU A 39 -9.87 -6.96 12.83
CA GLU A 39 -9.11 -7.18 14.07
C GLU A 39 -7.73 -6.50 13.98
N PHE A 40 -7.69 -5.18 13.75
CA PHE A 40 -6.46 -4.45 13.42
C PHE A 40 -5.38 -4.52 14.51
N ALA A 41 -5.78 -4.62 15.79
CA ALA A 41 -4.85 -4.83 16.90
C ALA A 41 -4.11 -6.17 16.80
N ARG A 42 -4.85 -7.26 16.55
CA ARG A 42 -4.29 -8.60 16.36
C ARG A 42 -3.45 -8.71 15.10
N SER A 43 -3.88 -8.06 14.01
CA SER A 43 -3.10 -7.97 12.78
C SER A 43 -1.76 -7.26 13.00
N ALA A 44 -1.77 -6.13 13.72
CA ALA A 44 -0.56 -5.41 14.09
C ALA A 44 0.36 -6.25 14.99
N GLU A 45 -0.18 -6.98 15.96
CA GLU A 45 0.61 -7.89 16.80
C GLU A 45 1.32 -8.97 15.97
N LEU A 46 0.59 -9.66 15.10
CA LEU A 46 1.13 -10.74 14.25
C LEU A 46 2.18 -10.23 13.26
N TYR A 47 1.95 -9.07 12.62
CA TYR A 47 2.95 -8.44 11.76
C TYR A 47 4.16 -7.89 12.54
N ASN A 48 3.98 -7.43 13.79
CA ASN A 48 5.10 -7.06 14.64
C ASN A 48 5.98 -8.28 14.93
N GLN A 49 5.40 -9.45 15.25
CA GLN A 49 6.16 -10.69 15.45
C GLN A 49 6.98 -11.14 14.22
N ILE A 50 6.63 -10.69 13.00
CA ILE A 50 7.37 -10.96 11.75
C ILE A 50 8.47 -9.92 11.49
N THR A 51 8.27 -8.67 11.93
CA THR A 51 9.15 -7.53 11.61
C THR A 51 10.09 -7.13 12.74
N TYR A 52 9.86 -7.65 13.95
CA TYR A 52 10.69 -7.45 15.13
C TYR A 52 12.06 -8.14 14.97
N GLY A 53 13.12 -7.48 15.44
CA GLY A 53 14.47 -8.04 15.47
C GLY A 53 15.32 -7.88 14.20
N SER A 54 14.80 -7.32 13.10
CA SER A 54 15.62 -6.99 11.92
C SER A 54 15.16 -5.73 11.20
N ILE A 55 16.11 -4.83 10.92
CA ILE A 55 15.91 -3.69 10.00
C ILE A 55 15.68 -4.16 8.55
N PHE A 56 16.16 -5.36 8.21
CA PHE A 56 16.01 -6.01 6.90
C PHE A 56 14.76 -6.92 6.82
N SER A 57 13.79 -6.75 7.73
CA SER A 57 12.50 -7.43 7.65
C SER A 57 11.81 -7.17 6.30
N ASP A 58 11.08 -8.15 5.77
CA ASP A 58 10.23 -8.01 4.58
C ASP A 58 9.46 -6.66 4.56
N PRO A 59 9.77 -5.77 3.59
CA PRO A 59 9.12 -4.47 3.48
C PRO A 59 7.60 -4.54 3.32
N ALA A 60 7.05 -5.60 2.72
CA ALA A 60 5.61 -5.77 2.58
C ALA A 60 4.95 -6.10 3.93
N ALA A 61 5.57 -6.94 4.75
CA ALA A 61 5.11 -7.20 6.12
C ALA A 61 5.16 -5.94 6.99
N ARG A 62 6.21 -5.11 6.84
CA ARG A 62 6.32 -3.81 7.53
C ARG A 62 5.29 -2.79 7.05
N LEU A 63 4.94 -2.81 5.76
CA LEU A 63 3.89 -1.95 5.21
C LEU A 63 2.51 -2.36 5.76
N ASN A 64 2.23 -3.66 5.82
CA ASN A 64 0.98 -4.17 6.37
C ASN A 64 0.89 -3.94 7.90
N LEU A 65 2.00 -3.95 8.63
CA LEU A 65 2.06 -3.49 10.02
C LEU A 65 1.65 -2.01 10.15
N ALA A 66 2.22 -1.14 9.32
CA ALA A 66 1.89 0.28 9.30
C ALA A 66 0.41 0.53 8.93
N HIS A 67 -0.14 -0.22 7.98
CA HIS A 67 -1.57 -0.22 7.65
C HIS A 67 -2.43 -0.69 8.84
N SER A 68 -2.01 -1.73 9.56
CA SER A 68 -2.73 -2.24 10.73
C SER A 68 -2.78 -1.19 11.85
N PHE A 69 -1.65 -0.55 12.19
CA PHE A 69 -1.63 0.55 13.14
C PHE A 69 -2.44 1.76 12.69
N TYR A 70 -2.46 2.08 11.39
CA TYR A 70 -3.23 3.19 10.86
C TYR A 70 -4.74 2.97 11.03
N ASN A 71 -5.25 1.79 10.69
CA ASN A 71 -6.67 1.43 10.84
C ASN A 71 -7.09 1.22 12.30
N LEU A 72 -6.15 0.83 13.17
CA LEU A 72 -6.32 0.85 14.62
C LEU A 72 -6.41 2.29 15.20
N GLY A 73 -6.16 3.32 14.40
CA GLY A 73 -6.09 4.72 14.84
C GLY A 73 -4.77 5.12 15.49
N ASN A 74 -3.82 4.20 15.67
CA ASN A 74 -2.48 4.45 16.21
C ASN A 74 -1.56 5.07 15.14
N LYS A 75 -1.89 6.29 14.72
CA LYS A 75 -1.16 7.05 13.68
C LYS A 75 0.30 7.29 14.04
N LYS A 76 0.66 7.34 15.33
CA LYS A 76 2.05 7.49 15.79
C LYS A 76 2.90 6.27 15.41
N GLN A 77 2.44 5.06 15.72
CA GLN A 77 3.16 3.84 15.34
C GLN A 77 3.11 3.63 13.82
N ALA A 78 1.98 3.91 13.18
CA ALA A 78 1.87 3.83 11.72
C ALA A 78 2.91 4.72 11.02
N LEU A 79 3.07 5.97 11.48
CA LEU A 79 4.06 6.92 10.93
C LEU A 79 5.48 6.38 11.01
N VAL A 80 5.91 5.89 12.19
CA VAL A 80 7.25 5.29 12.38
C VAL A 80 7.51 4.15 11.38
N HIS A 81 6.54 3.26 11.17
CA HIS A 81 6.70 2.15 10.22
C HIS A 81 6.66 2.59 8.75
N TYR A 82 5.90 3.63 8.38
CA TYR A 82 5.96 4.19 7.02
C TYR A 82 7.25 4.97 6.75
N GLU A 83 7.79 5.70 7.72
CA GLU A 83 9.05 6.46 7.58
C GLU A 83 10.22 5.52 7.26
N LEU A 84 10.30 4.37 7.93
CA LEU A 84 11.25 3.28 7.64
C LEU A 84 11.10 2.69 6.22
N LEU A 85 9.99 2.95 5.52
CA LEU A 85 9.71 2.47 4.17
C LEU A 85 9.78 3.60 3.11
N SER A 86 9.91 4.86 3.52
CA SER A 86 9.72 6.02 2.63
C SER A 86 10.84 6.22 1.60
N ASP A 87 12.03 5.64 1.80
CA ASP A 87 13.19 5.84 0.91
C ASP A 87 13.84 4.53 0.41
N ILE A 88 13.20 3.38 0.64
CA ILE A 88 13.74 2.06 0.27
C ILE A 88 13.83 1.85 -1.25
N GLU A 89 14.62 0.86 -1.67
CA GLU A 89 14.83 0.50 -3.07
C GLU A 89 13.54 0.07 -3.80
N ASN A 90 12.60 -0.56 -3.10
CA ASN A 90 11.29 -0.90 -3.66
C ASN A 90 10.44 0.37 -3.82
N SER A 91 10.56 1.00 -4.99
CA SER A 91 9.88 2.26 -5.34
C SER A 91 8.36 2.23 -5.17
N ALA A 92 7.70 1.10 -5.37
CA ALA A 92 6.24 1.00 -5.19
C ALA A 92 5.86 1.07 -3.70
N ILE A 93 6.53 0.28 -2.86
CA ILE A 93 6.32 0.34 -1.40
C ILE A 93 6.71 1.73 -0.85
N ALA A 94 7.82 2.31 -1.33
CA ALA A 94 8.22 3.67 -0.97
C ALA A 94 7.16 4.71 -1.40
N SER A 95 6.56 4.57 -2.58
CA SER A 95 5.47 5.45 -3.04
C SER A 95 4.24 5.34 -2.15
N ILE A 96 3.79 4.13 -1.82
CA ILE A 96 2.66 3.90 -0.92
C ILE A 96 2.97 4.49 0.47
N ALA A 97 4.15 4.24 1.02
CA ALA A 97 4.55 4.77 2.33
C ALA A 97 4.53 6.30 2.37
N ASN A 98 5.11 6.98 1.38
CA ASN A 98 5.05 8.45 1.25
C ASN A 98 3.60 8.96 1.14
N CYS A 99 2.74 8.27 0.38
CA CYS A 99 1.33 8.64 0.26
C CYS A 99 0.61 8.56 1.64
N GLN A 100 0.87 7.51 2.43
CA GLN A 100 0.28 7.34 3.75
C GLN A 100 0.84 8.34 4.78
N ILE A 101 2.13 8.67 4.73
CA ILE A 101 2.74 9.75 5.53
C ILE A 101 2.03 11.08 5.24
N ALA A 102 1.75 11.38 3.97
CA ALA A 102 1.03 12.59 3.59
C ALA A 102 -0.38 12.65 4.20
N LEU A 103 -1.14 11.56 4.22
CA LEU A 103 -2.46 11.52 4.88
C LEU A 103 -2.37 11.78 6.38
N ILE A 104 -1.34 11.25 7.06
CA ILE A 104 -1.09 11.54 8.48
C ILE A 104 -0.75 13.02 8.69
N LYS A 105 0.11 13.59 7.84
CA LYS A 105 0.50 15.01 7.88
C LYS A 105 -0.67 15.97 7.62
N VAL A 106 -1.57 15.67 6.69
CA VAL A 106 -2.82 16.43 6.48
C VAL A 106 -3.65 16.46 7.77
N ALA A 107 -3.80 15.31 8.45
CA ALA A 107 -4.52 15.25 9.73
C ALA A 107 -3.80 16.02 10.86
N GLN A 108 -2.49 16.25 10.74
CA GLN A 108 -1.68 17.09 11.65
C GLN A 108 -1.63 18.57 11.23
N LYS A 109 -2.33 18.96 10.15
CA LYS A 109 -2.29 20.28 9.50
C LYS A 109 -0.94 20.65 8.86
N ASP A 110 -0.02 19.70 8.71
CA ASP A 110 1.22 19.85 7.92
C ASP A 110 0.94 19.64 6.42
N THR A 111 0.22 20.58 5.82
CA THR A 111 -0.15 20.49 4.40
C THR A 111 1.07 20.63 3.47
N ALA A 112 2.06 21.44 3.84
CA ALA A 112 3.29 21.61 3.06
C ALA A 112 4.12 20.32 3.03
N GLY A 113 4.36 19.71 4.19
CA GLY A 113 5.07 18.43 4.29
C GLY A 113 4.28 17.27 3.65
N ALA A 114 2.94 17.31 3.68
CA ALA A 114 2.10 16.35 2.95
C ALA A 114 2.27 16.50 1.43
N LEU A 115 2.25 17.72 0.89
CA LEU A 115 2.52 17.97 -0.54
C LEU A 115 3.92 17.49 -0.95
N THR A 116 4.94 17.70 -0.11
CA THR A 116 6.30 17.19 -0.36
C THR A 116 6.33 15.65 -0.40
N ASN A 117 5.65 14.97 0.53
CA ASN A 117 5.57 13.51 0.52
C ASN A 117 4.83 12.98 -0.72
N LEU A 118 3.73 13.63 -1.14
CA LEU A 118 3.00 13.25 -2.36
C LEU A 118 3.84 13.46 -3.64
N LYS A 119 4.66 14.53 -3.70
CA LYS A 119 5.66 14.71 -4.77
C LYS A 119 6.69 13.58 -4.77
N THR A 120 7.21 13.17 -3.60
CA THR A 120 8.13 12.04 -3.48
C THR A 120 7.48 10.72 -3.90
N ALA A 121 6.24 10.47 -3.53
CA ALA A 121 5.47 9.29 -3.96
C ALA A 121 5.36 9.22 -5.49
N LEU A 122 5.02 10.34 -6.14
CA LEU A 122 4.92 10.44 -7.60
C LEU A 122 6.28 10.35 -8.31
N LYS A 123 7.37 10.79 -7.68
CA LYS A 123 8.74 10.61 -8.18
C LYS A 123 9.19 9.15 -8.10
N ARG A 124 8.80 8.42 -7.04
CA ARG A 124 9.09 7.00 -6.85
C ARG A 124 8.26 6.13 -7.80
N GLU A 125 6.96 6.42 -7.93
CA GLU A 125 6.04 5.68 -8.80
C GLU A 125 5.06 6.65 -9.50
N PRO A 126 5.37 7.10 -10.73
CA PRO A 126 4.50 8.02 -11.47
C PRO A 126 3.10 7.45 -11.78
N GLY A 127 2.97 6.12 -11.76
CA GLY A 127 1.71 5.40 -11.94
C GLY A 127 0.79 5.39 -10.71
N ASN A 128 1.25 5.86 -9.54
CA ASN A 128 0.44 5.90 -8.33
C ASN A 128 -0.69 6.94 -8.44
N THR A 129 -1.86 6.49 -8.87
CA THR A 129 -3.06 7.32 -9.07
C THR A 129 -3.58 7.90 -7.75
N LEU A 130 -3.45 7.19 -6.63
CA LEU A 130 -3.85 7.69 -5.32
C LEU A 130 -2.99 8.90 -4.90
N ALA A 131 -1.66 8.80 -5.03
CA ALA A 131 -0.76 9.91 -4.77
C ALA A 131 -1.03 11.11 -5.70
N ARG A 132 -1.37 10.84 -6.97
CA ARG A 132 -1.71 11.87 -7.97
C ARG A 132 -2.98 12.63 -7.59
N THR A 133 -4.06 11.90 -7.30
CA THR A 133 -5.36 12.48 -6.92
C THR A 133 -5.26 13.23 -5.59
N ASN A 134 -4.60 12.65 -4.58
CA ASN A 134 -4.34 13.31 -3.30
C ASN A 134 -3.54 14.60 -3.47
N TYR A 135 -2.51 14.60 -4.32
CA TYR A 135 -1.70 15.81 -4.61
C TYR A 135 -2.54 16.91 -5.27
N ILE A 136 -3.35 16.56 -6.29
CA ILE A 136 -4.20 17.53 -7.00
C ILE A 136 -5.23 18.16 -6.05
N ILE A 137 -5.93 17.34 -5.26
CA ILE A 137 -6.92 17.81 -4.28
C ILE A 137 -6.25 18.72 -3.25
N LEU A 138 -5.16 18.25 -2.63
CA LEU A 138 -4.50 18.99 -1.56
C LEU A 138 -3.88 20.30 -2.06
N LYS A 139 -3.28 20.31 -3.25
CA LYS A 139 -2.70 21.51 -3.87
C LYS A 139 -3.77 22.50 -4.31
N LYS A 140 -4.95 22.05 -4.75
CA LYS A 140 -6.08 22.94 -5.07
C LYS A 140 -6.69 23.56 -3.81
N ALA A 141 -6.73 22.82 -2.69
CA ALA A 141 -7.21 23.32 -1.41
C ALA A 141 -6.20 24.23 -0.68
N PHE A 142 -4.90 24.07 -0.95
CA PHE A 142 -3.82 24.81 -0.29
C PHE A 142 -3.24 25.90 -1.20
N SER A 143 -3.69 27.15 -0.98
CA SER A 143 -3.20 28.35 -1.66
C SER A 143 -1.90 28.92 -1.09
N GLY A 144 -1.27 28.24 -0.12
CA GLY A 144 -0.01 28.70 0.50
C GLY A 144 1.20 28.55 -0.42
N GLN A 145 2.19 29.43 -0.25
CA GLN A 145 3.48 29.30 -0.95
C GLN A 145 4.20 28.03 -0.50
N GLU A 146 4.49 27.14 -1.46
CA GLU A 146 5.36 25.99 -1.22
C GLU A 146 6.78 26.52 -0.95
N GLN A 147 7.31 26.36 0.26
CA GLN A 147 8.73 26.63 0.48
C GLN A 147 9.58 25.62 -0.31
N PRO A 148 10.65 26.07 -1.00
CA PRO A 148 11.52 25.17 -1.74
C PRO A 148 12.28 24.26 -0.76
N SER A 149 11.94 22.98 -0.77
CA SER A 149 12.69 21.95 -0.03
C SER A 149 14.01 21.65 -0.75
N ASP A 150 15.14 21.75 -0.04
CA ASP A 150 16.53 21.54 -0.51
C ASP A 150 16.84 20.09 -0.99
N ILE A 151 16.18 19.66 -2.06
CA ILE A 151 16.39 18.36 -2.71
C ILE A 151 17.17 18.54 -4.04
N GLN A 152 17.41 19.78 -4.48
CA GLN A 152 18.12 20.09 -5.73
C GLN A 152 19.64 19.90 -5.65
N SER A 153 20.25 19.94 -4.46
CA SER A 153 21.71 19.82 -4.25
C SER A 153 22.29 18.40 -4.41
N ARG A 154 21.50 17.40 -4.83
CA ARG A 154 21.96 16.02 -5.06
C ARG A 154 21.57 15.43 -6.43
N LYS A 155 21.39 16.27 -7.47
CA LYS A 155 20.90 15.81 -8.79
C LYS A 155 21.81 16.06 -10.00
N GLU A 156 23.00 16.65 -9.83
CA GLU A 156 23.92 16.97 -10.94
C GLU A 156 24.96 15.87 -11.25
N LYS A 157 24.70 14.58 -10.93
CA LYS A 157 25.71 13.53 -11.14
C LYS A 157 25.20 12.17 -11.64
N SER A 158 24.04 12.12 -12.29
CA SER A 158 23.52 10.87 -12.88
C SER A 158 22.63 11.10 -14.12
N GLU A 159 23.08 11.92 -15.06
CA GLU A 159 22.56 11.92 -16.44
C GLU A 159 23.56 11.26 -17.38
N GLN A 160 23.57 9.92 -17.41
CA GLN A 160 24.01 9.11 -18.55
C GLN A 160 23.83 7.62 -18.24
N GLN A 161 22.71 7.03 -18.68
CA GLN A 161 22.64 5.75 -19.41
C GLN A 161 21.18 5.30 -19.68
N ALA A 162 21.05 4.49 -20.73
CA ALA A 162 19.88 3.73 -21.19
C ALA A 162 18.75 4.48 -21.93
N ILE A 163 18.53 4.04 -23.17
CA ILE A 163 17.52 4.45 -24.15
C ILE A 163 16.59 3.23 -24.40
N THR A 164 15.36 3.46 -24.89
CA THR A 164 14.39 2.44 -25.43
C THR A 164 13.77 1.46 -24.40
N GLN A 165 12.54 0.92 -24.57
CA GLN A 165 11.71 0.75 -25.78
C GLN A 165 10.17 0.64 -25.49
N ASN A 166 9.35 1.19 -26.40
CA ASN A 166 7.97 0.85 -26.84
C ASN A 166 6.85 0.22 -25.96
N GLN A 167 5.64 0.85 -26.06
CA GLN A 167 4.29 0.31 -26.40
C GLN A 167 3.67 -0.83 -25.52
N GLN A 168 2.34 -1.02 -25.38
CA GLN A 168 1.16 -0.55 -26.13
C GLN A 168 -0.11 -0.54 -25.25
N SER A 169 -1.19 0.14 -25.68
CA SER A 169 -2.48 0.25 -24.98
C SER A 169 -3.56 -0.68 -25.57
N GLN A 170 -4.54 -1.16 -24.79
CA GLN A 170 -6.00 -1.08 -25.09
C GLN A 170 -6.96 -1.90 -24.16
N GLN A 171 -7.90 -1.16 -23.55
CA GLN A 171 -9.38 -1.35 -23.50
C GLN A 171 -10.10 -2.61 -22.95
N GLN A 172 -11.36 -2.35 -22.57
CA GLN A 172 -12.35 -3.10 -21.76
C GLN A 172 -13.44 -3.74 -22.67
N PRO A 173 -14.30 -4.67 -22.18
CA PRO A 173 -15.64 -4.25 -21.75
C PRO A 173 -16.31 -5.06 -20.60
N GLN A 174 -17.48 -4.56 -20.17
CA GLN A 174 -18.41 -5.08 -19.15
C GLN A 174 -19.56 -5.88 -19.81
N PRO A 175 -20.38 -6.66 -19.06
CA PRO A 175 -21.52 -6.15 -18.26
C PRO A 175 -21.67 -6.89 -16.89
N GLU A 176 -22.70 -6.82 -16.02
CA GLU A 176 -23.69 -5.81 -15.50
C GLU A 176 -24.37 -6.46 -14.25
N GLY A 177 -25.48 -5.94 -13.71
CA GLY A 177 -26.44 -6.72 -12.91
C GLY A 177 -26.50 -6.45 -11.39
N ARG A 178 -26.18 -5.22 -10.93
CA ARG A 178 -26.24 -4.84 -9.50
C ARG A 178 -26.93 -3.49 -9.22
N ASP A 179 -27.35 -2.81 -10.27
CA ASP A 179 -27.40 -1.34 -10.30
C ASP A 179 -28.52 -0.72 -9.44
N VAL A 180 -29.63 -1.44 -9.21
CA VAL A 180 -30.81 -0.90 -8.51
C VAL A 180 -30.56 -0.64 -7.01
N ALA A 181 -29.73 -1.46 -6.35
CA ALA A 181 -29.44 -1.31 -4.91
C ALA A 181 -28.37 -0.25 -4.62
N ASP A 182 -27.54 0.08 -5.61
CA ASP A 182 -26.50 1.09 -5.49
C ASP A 182 -27.00 2.48 -5.92
N ASP A 183 -27.96 2.57 -6.84
CA ASP A 183 -28.60 3.84 -7.20
C ASP A 183 -29.35 4.50 -6.03
N ILE A 184 -30.04 3.72 -5.18
CA ILE A 184 -30.74 4.28 -4.00
C ILE A 184 -29.74 4.92 -3.01
N LYS A 185 -28.61 4.24 -2.74
CA LYS A 185 -27.55 4.77 -1.85
C LYS A 185 -26.85 5.99 -2.46
N LYS A 186 -26.67 5.98 -3.78
CA LYS A 186 -26.09 7.09 -4.56
C LYS A 186 -27.00 8.33 -4.52
N GLU A 187 -28.31 8.17 -4.65
CA GLU A 187 -29.30 9.26 -4.53
C GLU A 187 -29.23 9.92 -3.14
N GLU A 188 -29.23 9.11 -2.08
CA GLU A 188 -29.16 9.57 -0.68
C GLU A 188 -27.83 10.27 -0.37
N LEU A 189 -26.71 9.72 -0.86
CA LEU A 189 -25.39 10.33 -0.75
C LEU A 189 -25.32 11.66 -1.51
N LEU A 190 -25.81 11.74 -2.75
CA LEU A 190 -25.86 12.98 -3.53
C LEU A 190 -26.71 14.05 -2.84
N LYS A 191 -27.81 13.66 -2.20
CA LYS A 191 -28.68 14.56 -1.42
C LYS A 191 -27.97 15.12 -0.19
N SER A 192 -27.23 14.29 0.55
CA SER A 192 -26.42 14.75 1.70
C SER A 192 -25.23 15.63 1.29
N LEU A 193 -24.60 15.36 0.14
CA LEU A 193 -23.51 16.18 -0.40
C LEU A 193 -23.99 17.54 -0.93
N LYS A 194 -25.16 17.59 -1.61
CA LYS A 194 -25.80 18.86 -2.01
C LYS A 194 -26.17 19.72 -0.79
N ALA A 195 -26.58 19.10 0.32
CA ALA A 195 -26.85 19.80 1.58
C ALA A 195 -25.58 20.41 2.24
N MET A 196 -24.38 19.96 1.88
CA MET A 196 -23.10 20.50 2.37
C MET A 196 -22.48 21.57 1.45
N ASN A 197 -23.27 22.15 0.53
CA ASN A 197 -22.88 23.31 -0.27
C ASN A 197 -21.62 23.08 -1.15
N MET A 198 -21.44 21.85 -1.64
CA MET A 198 -20.41 21.46 -2.60
C MET A 198 -20.93 21.54 -4.04
N SER A 199 -20.05 21.84 -5.00
CA SER A 199 -20.47 21.89 -6.41
C SER A 199 -20.75 20.49 -6.97
N GLU A 200 -21.66 20.39 -7.95
CA GLU A 200 -22.07 19.10 -8.52
C GLU A 200 -20.87 18.33 -9.12
N ASP A 201 -19.91 19.03 -9.70
CA ASP A 201 -18.67 18.46 -10.24
C ASP A 201 -17.78 17.82 -9.16
N GLN A 202 -17.77 18.38 -7.94
CA GLN A 202 -17.01 17.82 -6.81
C GLN A 202 -17.65 16.52 -6.32
N ALA A 203 -18.98 16.47 -6.23
CA ALA A 203 -19.70 15.25 -5.88
C ALA A 203 -19.50 14.14 -6.93
N ARG A 204 -19.54 14.49 -8.22
CA ARG A 204 -19.22 13.58 -9.34
C ARG A 204 -17.77 13.07 -9.28
N ALA A 205 -16.80 13.95 -9.05
CA ALA A 205 -15.38 13.56 -8.94
C ALA A 205 -15.10 12.61 -7.76
N ILE A 206 -15.76 12.80 -6.61
CA ILE A 206 -15.65 11.88 -5.46
C ILE A 206 -16.30 10.52 -5.79
N LEU A 207 -17.47 10.53 -6.43
CA LEU A 207 -18.17 9.31 -6.84
C LEU A 207 -17.34 8.47 -7.84
N ASP A 208 -16.73 9.11 -8.83
CA ASP A 208 -15.88 8.44 -9.81
C ASP A 208 -14.56 7.93 -9.17
N ALA A 209 -13.99 8.68 -8.22
CA ALA A 209 -12.84 8.22 -7.44
C ALA A 209 -13.19 6.96 -6.61
N MET A 210 -14.36 6.92 -5.97
CA MET A 210 -14.82 5.73 -5.22
C MET A 210 -15.01 4.51 -6.15
N LYS A 211 -15.67 4.68 -7.29
CA LYS A 211 -15.82 3.61 -8.31
C LYS A 211 -14.47 3.09 -8.84
N SER A 212 -13.49 3.98 -9.02
CA SER A 212 -12.14 3.59 -9.46
C SER A 212 -11.39 2.74 -8.41
N ASN A 213 -11.68 2.96 -7.12
CA ASN A 213 -11.04 2.25 -6.02
C ASN A 213 -11.67 0.86 -5.79
N GLU A 214 -13.00 0.76 -5.84
CA GLU A 214 -13.72 -0.52 -5.71
C GLU A 214 -13.41 -1.49 -6.86
N SER A 215 -13.31 -0.98 -8.09
CA SER A 215 -12.95 -1.80 -9.25
C SER A 215 -11.52 -2.37 -9.18
N GLN A 216 -10.56 -1.62 -8.66
CA GLN A 216 -9.20 -2.12 -8.38
C GLN A 216 -9.19 -3.19 -7.28
N TYR A 217 -9.94 -2.97 -6.19
CA TYR A 217 -10.07 -3.94 -5.10
C TYR A 217 -10.68 -5.27 -5.56
N ILE A 218 -11.76 -5.21 -6.36
CA ILE A 218 -12.41 -6.40 -6.94
C ILE A 218 -11.49 -7.11 -7.94
N TYR A 219 -10.72 -6.39 -8.77
CA TYR A 219 -9.77 -7.00 -9.69
C TYR A 219 -8.66 -7.78 -8.97
N GLN A 220 -8.11 -7.23 -7.88
CA GLN A 220 -7.09 -7.89 -7.07
C GLN A 220 -7.62 -9.14 -6.36
N LEU A 221 -8.84 -9.08 -5.82
CA LEU A 221 -9.53 -10.25 -5.25
C LEU A 221 -9.73 -11.36 -6.30
N ARG A 222 -10.19 -11.01 -7.50
CA ARG A 222 -10.45 -11.97 -8.58
C ARG A 222 -9.17 -12.64 -9.09
N ARG A 223 -8.06 -11.90 -9.23
CA ARG A 223 -6.74 -12.48 -9.57
C ARG A 223 -6.23 -13.44 -8.50
N LYS A 224 -6.35 -13.09 -7.21
CA LYS A 224 -5.94 -13.97 -6.10
C LYS A 224 -6.76 -15.27 -6.06
N GLN A 225 -8.06 -15.21 -6.35
CA GLN A 225 -8.91 -16.41 -6.43
C GLN A 225 -8.60 -17.28 -7.65
N TYR A 226 -8.41 -16.69 -8.84
CA TYR A 226 -8.13 -17.44 -10.07
C TYR A 226 -6.80 -18.19 -9.97
N ASN A 227 -5.72 -17.52 -9.54
CA ASN A 227 -4.40 -18.15 -9.35
C ASN A 227 -4.41 -19.28 -8.30
N LYS A 228 -5.33 -19.23 -7.33
CA LYS A 228 -5.54 -20.30 -6.34
C LYS A 228 -6.25 -21.51 -6.96
N MET A 229 -7.29 -21.29 -7.77
CA MET A 229 -8.00 -22.35 -8.48
C MET A 229 -7.16 -23.04 -9.57
N THR A 230 -6.30 -22.30 -10.29
CA THR A 230 -5.42 -22.92 -11.32
C THR A 230 -4.42 -23.88 -10.66
N ARG A 231 -3.67 -23.42 -9.64
CA ARG A 231 -2.73 -24.29 -8.90
C ARG A 231 -3.39 -25.52 -8.30
N GLN A 232 -4.59 -25.35 -7.71
CA GLN A 232 -5.32 -26.47 -7.10
C GLN A 232 -5.87 -27.47 -8.13
N LYS A 233 -5.91 -27.13 -9.42
CA LYS A 233 -6.24 -28.05 -10.51
C LYS A 233 -5.02 -28.79 -11.06
N ASP A 234 -3.85 -28.16 -11.00
CA ASP A 234 -2.57 -28.72 -11.44
C ASP A 234 -1.93 -29.65 -10.38
N GLU A 235 -2.33 -29.54 -9.10
CA GLU A 235 -1.85 -30.36 -7.97
C GLU A 235 -2.68 -31.65 -7.70
N ILE A 236 -3.61 -32.03 -8.57
CA ILE A 236 -4.29 -33.35 -8.51
C ILE A 236 -3.55 -34.34 -9.41
N GLU A 237 -2.43 -34.86 -8.91
CA GLU A 237 -1.71 -36.00 -9.51
C GLU A 237 -2.13 -37.32 -8.85
N TRP A 238 -2.00 -38.42 -9.60
CA TRP A 238 -2.42 -39.78 -9.26
C TRP A 238 -1.30 -40.58 -8.58
#